data_AF-A0A8H4C5P1-F1
#
_entry.id   AF-A0A8H4C5P1-F1
#
_cell.length_a   1.000
_cell.length_b   1.000
_cell.length_c   1.000
_cell.angle_alpha   90.00
_cell.angle_beta   90.00
_cell.angle_gamma   90.00
#
_symmetry.space_group_name_H-M   'P 1'
#
loop_
_entity.id
_entity.type
_entity.pdbx_description
1 polymer ?
#
loop_
_entity_poly.entity_id
_entity_poly.type
_entity_poly.pdbx_seq_one_letter_code
_entity_poly.pdbx_strand_id
1 'polypeptide(L)'
;VPQRAFGAEGGGKKRKKKTRHHLIDLRLLDCEQVCDELARKRPQPTKRTISFTEMPLPCRPTARWAFRPLHHCQIAFSTRLQTKRAYYSYDHPDQTASFNTQEKTILSAAYEHVPEHGFSHKALALGAKDAGYLDISTSVLLDGPFSLIRYHLVTRRESLAAKSKEIFGQVPEASIDEKVERITWERLLGNEVIVGHWQEALAIMAQPTHAPTSFKELAKLVDEIWFLSGDTSVDPSWYSKRASVSMIYASTELFMTNDKSAGFRDTRDFLQRRLKQVHEVGGILGSVGQWVGFTASAGVNVLRSKGLRI
;
A
#
# COMPACT_ATOMS: atom_id res chain seq x y z
N VAL A 1 62.18 1.48 -7.15
CA VAL A 1 63.30 2.23 -7.78
C VAL A 1 64.21 1.20 -8.45
N PRO A 2 64.68 1.34 -9.71
CA PRO A 2 64.72 2.50 -10.63
C PRO A 2 63.73 2.36 -11.82
N GLN A 3 63.08 3.40 -12.36
CA GLN A 3 63.54 4.54 -13.18
C GLN A 3 63.91 4.22 -14.65
N ARG A 4 63.07 4.74 -15.57
CA ARG A 4 63.36 5.54 -16.81
C ARG A 4 62.32 5.18 -17.90
N ALA A 5 61.31 5.99 -18.21
CA ALA A 5 61.28 7.35 -18.79
C ALA A 5 61.73 7.41 -20.27
N PHE A 6 60.75 7.59 -21.18
CA PHE A 6 60.75 8.28 -22.49
C PHE A 6 59.29 8.13 -23.01
N GLY A 7 58.51 9.12 -23.45
CA GLY A 7 58.79 10.46 -23.95
C GLY A 7 58.30 10.57 -25.41
N ALA A 8 57.50 11.62 -25.71
CA ALA A 8 57.00 12.10 -27.01
C ALA A 8 55.71 11.43 -27.56
N GLU A 9 54.56 12.12 -27.57
CA GLU A 9 54.08 13.22 -28.44
C GLU A 9 53.36 12.72 -29.71
N GLY A 10 52.14 13.22 -29.92
CA GLY A 10 51.33 12.94 -31.10
C GLY A 10 49.97 13.62 -31.03
N GLY A 11 49.92 14.90 -31.37
CA GLY A 11 48.69 15.69 -31.44
C GLY A 11 47.74 15.25 -32.55
N GLY A 12 46.44 15.20 -32.24
CA GLY A 12 45.36 14.91 -33.18
C GLY A 12 44.16 15.83 -32.93
N LYS A 13 44.02 16.84 -33.80
CA LYS A 13 43.05 17.93 -33.75
C LYS A 13 41.69 17.49 -34.35
N LYS A 14 40.60 18.06 -33.80
CA LYS A 14 39.26 18.29 -34.39
C LYS A 14 38.24 17.13 -34.34
N ARG A 15 37.13 17.35 -33.62
CA ARG A 15 35.87 17.85 -34.22
C ARG A 15 34.84 18.19 -33.13
N LYS A 16 34.58 19.49 -32.98
CA LYS A 16 33.36 20.03 -32.36
C LYS A 16 32.17 19.59 -33.22
N LYS A 17 31.22 18.84 -32.66
CA LYS A 17 29.84 18.80 -33.16
C LYS A 17 28.96 19.62 -32.22
N LYS A 18 28.53 20.74 -32.78
CA LYS A 18 27.58 21.72 -32.29
C LYS A 18 26.19 21.20 -32.67
N THR A 19 25.34 20.90 -31.70
CA THR A 19 23.91 20.72 -31.95
C THR A 19 23.18 21.74 -31.09
N ARG A 20 22.55 22.71 -31.74
CA ARG A 20 21.75 23.77 -31.14
C ARG A 20 20.35 23.24 -30.84
N HIS A 21 19.88 23.61 -29.65
CA HIS A 21 18.52 24.00 -29.27
C HIS A 21 17.32 23.46 -30.08
N HIS A 22 16.45 22.74 -29.37
CA HIS A 22 15.03 23.06 -29.36
C HIS A 22 14.54 23.14 -27.91
N LEU A 23 14.26 24.37 -27.49
CA LEU A 23 13.32 24.70 -26.41
C LEU A 23 11.96 24.11 -26.81
N ILE A 24 11.31 23.38 -25.91
CA ILE A 24 9.85 23.20 -25.96
C ILE A 24 9.33 23.51 -24.56
N ASP A 25 8.44 24.49 -24.55
CA ASP A 25 7.74 25.10 -23.44
C ASP A 25 6.97 24.09 -22.57
N LEU A 26 7.06 24.35 -21.26
CA LEU A 26 6.02 24.04 -20.30
C LEU A 26 4.75 24.82 -20.66
N ARG A 27 3.68 24.11 -21.05
CA ARG A 27 2.31 24.60 -20.87
C ARG A 27 1.43 23.49 -20.30
N LEU A 28 0.91 23.77 -19.11
CA LEU A 28 -0.33 23.25 -18.57
C LEU A 28 -1.42 23.26 -19.65
N LEU A 29 -2.15 22.15 -19.81
CA LEU A 29 -3.50 22.15 -20.35
C LEU A 29 -4.26 20.91 -19.85
N ASP A 30 -5.23 21.24 -19.01
CA ASP A 30 -6.43 20.56 -18.56
C ASP A 30 -6.84 19.26 -19.26
N CYS A 31 -6.98 18.20 -18.46
CA CYS A 31 -7.40 16.85 -18.85
C CYS A 31 -8.94 16.67 -18.84
N GLU A 32 -9.72 17.76 -18.89
CA GLU A 32 -11.18 17.72 -18.72
C GLU A 32 -11.98 17.77 -20.04
N GLN A 33 -11.32 17.81 -21.21
CA GLN A 33 -12.01 17.98 -22.51
C GLN A 33 -12.04 16.75 -23.43
N VAL A 34 -11.47 15.60 -23.04
CA VAL A 34 -11.44 14.39 -23.90
C VAL A 34 -12.60 13.42 -23.62
N CYS A 35 -13.37 13.62 -22.54
CA CYS A 35 -14.47 12.72 -22.17
C CYS A 35 -15.82 13.04 -22.82
N ASP A 36 -15.99 14.21 -23.45
CA ASP A 36 -17.30 14.69 -23.91
C ASP A 36 -17.60 14.45 -25.41
N GLU A 37 -16.64 13.90 -26.16
CA GLU A 37 -16.78 13.70 -27.62
C GLU A 37 -17.14 12.25 -28.03
N LEU A 38 -17.18 11.31 -27.08
CA LEU A 38 -17.58 9.90 -27.33
C LEU A 38 -19.06 9.60 -27.02
N ALA A 39 -19.84 10.57 -26.54
CA ALA A 39 -21.27 10.40 -26.22
C ALA A 39 -22.23 10.77 -27.36
N ARG A 40 -21.75 11.24 -28.52
CA ARG A 40 -22.58 11.62 -29.68
C ARG A 40 -22.31 10.74 -30.90
N LYS A 41 -22.83 9.50 -30.89
CA LYS A 41 -23.22 8.72 -32.09
C LYS A 41 -23.85 7.38 -31.69
N ARG A 42 -25.18 7.37 -31.52
CA ARG A 42 -25.99 6.15 -31.69
C ARG A 42 -27.09 6.42 -32.71
N PRO A 43 -27.22 5.63 -33.79
CA PRO A 43 -28.44 5.61 -34.58
C PRO A 43 -29.45 4.60 -33.99
N GLN A 44 -30.73 4.98 -34.05
CA GLN A 44 -31.92 4.24 -33.61
C GLN A 44 -32.21 3.00 -34.49
N PRO A 45 -32.83 1.93 -33.96
CA PRO A 45 -33.24 0.79 -34.77
C PRO A 45 -34.59 1.03 -35.45
N THR A 46 -34.63 0.96 -36.78
CA THR A 46 -35.87 0.94 -37.58
C THR A 46 -36.30 -0.49 -37.85
N LYS A 47 -37.59 -0.75 -37.61
CA LYS A 47 -38.27 -2.03 -37.89
C LYS A 47 -38.42 -2.21 -39.40
N ARG A 48 -38.03 -3.38 -39.94
CA ARG A 48 -38.52 -3.87 -41.23
C ARG A 48 -38.84 -5.35 -41.16
N THR A 49 -40.12 -5.63 -41.34
CA THR A 49 -40.75 -6.91 -41.66
C THR A 49 -40.41 -7.30 -43.09
N ILE A 50 -39.96 -8.54 -43.32
CA ILE A 50 -40.05 -9.21 -44.63
C ILE A 50 -40.45 -10.66 -44.40
N SER A 51 -41.60 -11.03 -44.96
CA SER A 51 -42.10 -12.38 -45.23
C SER A 51 -41.66 -12.81 -46.63
N PHE A 52 -41.39 -14.10 -46.85
CA PHE A 52 -42.10 -14.97 -47.82
C PHE A 52 -41.40 -16.33 -48.09
N THR A 53 -42.24 -17.38 -48.04
CA THR A 53 -42.31 -18.64 -48.85
C THR A 53 -41.32 -19.81 -48.75
N GLU A 54 -41.97 -20.97 -48.60
CA GLU A 54 -41.60 -22.39 -48.76
C GLU A 54 -41.22 -22.77 -50.21
N MET A 55 -40.48 -23.85 -50.50
CA MET A 55 -40.88 -25.28 -50.67
C MET A 55 -39.70 -26.05 -51.35
N PRO A 56 -39.69 -27.40 -51.57
CA PRO A 56 -40.19 -28.55 -50.80
C PRO A 56 -39.14 -29.71 -50.63
N LEU A 57 -39.56 -30.80 -49.97
CA LEU A 57 -38.84 -32.02 -49.50
C LEU A 57 -38.44 -33.03 -50.63
N PRO A 58 -37.66 -34.13 -50.37
CA PRO A 58 -38.24 -35.37 -49.80
C PRO A 58 -37.33 -36.31 -48.94
N CYS A 59 -38.01 -37.14 -48.12
CA CYS A 59 -37.72 -38.53 -47.70
C CYS A 59 -36.68 -38.92 -46.60
N ARG A 60 -37.23 -39.21 -45.40
CA ARG A 60 -37.04 -40.35 -44.44
C ARG A 60 -35.94 -41.41 -44.71
N PRO A 61 -35.32 -42.04 -43.67
CA PRO A 61 -36.06 -42.81 -42.66
C PRO A 61 -35.61 -42.69 -41.20
N THR A 62 -36.52 -43.20 -40.38
CA THR A 62 -36.61 -43.25 -38.93
C THR A 62 -35.45 -43.99 -38.26
N ALA A 63 -34.75 -43.31 -37.36
CA ALA A 63 -34.00 -43.95 -36.28
C ALA A 63 -34.50 -43.38 -34.95
N ARG A 64 -35.20 -44.23 -34.19
CA ARG A 64 -35.70 -43.95 -32.86
C ARG A 64 -34.53 -44.04 -31.89
N TRP A 65 -33.85 -42.92 -31.65
CA TRP A 65 -32.86 -42.81 -30.57
C TRP A 65 -33.56 -42.26 -29.34
N ALA A 66 -33.68 -43.11 -28.33
CA ALA A 66 -34.14 -42.71 -27.00
C ALA A 66 -33.14 -41.71 -26.41
N PHE A 67 -33.51 -40.44 -26.34
CA PHE A 67 -32.79 -39.46 -25.55
C PHE A 67 -32.93 -39.83 -24.08
N ARG A 68 -31.91 -40.48 -23.51
CA ARG A 68 -31.67 -40.43 -22.07
C ARG A 68 -31.38 -38.96 -21.72
N PRO A 69 -32.08 -38.33 -20.78
CA PRO A 69 -31.65 -37.04 -20.29
C PRO A 69 -30.31 -37.26 -19.58
N LEU A 70 -29.26 -36.60 -20.08
CA LEU A 70 -28.03 -36.43 -19.32
C LEU A 70 -28.43 -35.71 -18.03
N HIS A 71 -28.28 -36.40 -16.91
CA HIS A 71 -28.36 -35.76 -15.60
C HIS A 71 -27.46 -34.54 -15.63
N HIS A 72 -28.11 -33.38 -15.53
CA HIS A 72 -27.46 -32.10 -15.38
C HIS A 72 -26.70 -32.17 -14.05
N CYS A 73 -25.42 -32.54 -14.11
CA CYS A 73 -24.52 -32.45 -12.98
C CYS A 73 -24.31 -30.96 -12.74
N GLN A 74 -25.19 -30.37 -11.92
CA GLN A 74 -24.97 -29.04 -11.39
C GLN A 74 -23.66 -29.12 -10.62
N ILE A 75 -22.61 -28.57 -11.23
CA ILE A 75 -21.38 -28.22 -10.51
C ILE A 75 -21.85 -27.20 -9.48
N ALA A 76 -22.13 -27.69 -8.27
CA ALA A 76 -22.34 -26.85 -7.12
C ALA A 76 -20.99 -26.16 -6.90
N PHE A 77 -20.85 -24.95 -7.45
CA PHE A 77 -19.85 -24.00 -6.99
C PHE A 77 -20.13 -23.78 -5.52
N SER A 78 -19.44 -24.54 -4.68
CA SER A 78 -19.36 -24.24 -3.25
C SER A 78 -18.52 -22.98 -3.15
N THR A 79 -19.14 -21.84 -3.41
CA THR A 79 -18.64 -20.55 -2.98
C THR A 79 -18.60 -20.62 -1.46
N ARG A 80 -17.44 -20.99 -0.93
CA ARG A 80 -17.11 -20.80 0.48
C ARG A 80 -17.19 -19.29 0.70
N LEU A 81 -18.37 -18.81 1.08
CA LEU A 81 -18.56 -17.47 1.59
C LEU A 81 -17.66 -17.39 2.82
N GLN A 82 -16.48 -16.78 2.68
CA GLN A 82 -15.70 -16.36 3.83
C GLN A 82 -16.59 -15.41 4.62
N THR A 83 -17.12 -15.90 5.73
CA THR A 83 -17.92 -15.13 6.68
C THR A 83 -17.01 -14.05 7.23
N LYS A 84 -17.03 -12.86 6.61
CA LYS A 84 -16.46 -11.67 7.21
C LYS A 84 -17.26 -11.42 8.48
N ARG A 85 -16.60 -11.51 9.64
CA ARG A 85 -17.24 -11.28 10.93
C ARG A 85 -17.75 -9.83 10.98
N ALA A 86 -19.00 -9.66 11.38
CA ALA A 86 -19.60 -8.33 11.52
C ALA A 86 -19.21 -7.62 12.84
N TYR A 87 -18.49 -8.32 13.72
CA TYR A 87 -18.10 -7.82 15.05
C TYR A 87 -16.64 -8.16 15.34
N TYR A 88 -15.91 -7.19 15.90
CA TYR A 88 -14.52 -7.35 16.36
C TYR A 88 -14.53 -7.92 17.78
N SER A 89 -14.00 -9.13 17.96
CA SER A 89 -13.87 -9.78 19.27
C SER A 89 -12.41 -10.15 19.52
N TYR A 90 -11.89 -9.79 20.69
CA TYR A 90 -10.54 -10.16 21.13
C TYR A 90 -10.36 -11.67 21.27
N ASP A 91 -11.42 -12.38 21.68
CA ASP A 91 -11.40 -13.83 21.88
C ASP A 91 -11.42 -14.62 20.56
N HIS A 92 -11.65 -13.92 19.44
CA HIS A 92 -11.71 -14.50 18.11
C HIS A 92 -10.86 -13.67 17.14
N PRO A 93 -9.52 -13.83 17.18
CA PRO A 93 -8.65 -13.17 16.22
C PRO A 93 -8.99 -13.62 14.80
N ASP A 94 -8.70 -12.75 13.84
CA ASP A 94 -8.95 -13.00 12.43
C ASP A 94 -8.05 -14.14 11.95
N GLN A 95 -8.64 -15.29 11.60
CA GLN A 95 -7.91 -16.50 11.17
C GLN A 95 -7.43 -16.42 9.72
N THR A 96 -7.50 -15.26 9.06
CA THR A 96 -7.07 -15.13 7.68
C THR A 96 -5.54 -15.18 7.62
N ALA A 97 -4.99 -16.38 7.43
CA ALA A 97 -3.57 -16.55 7.15
C ALA A 97 -3.21 -15.61 5.98
N SER A 98 -2.29 -14.67 6.25
CA SER A 98 -1.92 -13.64 5.28
C SER A 98 -1.36 -14.24 3.98
N PHE A 99 -0.79 -15.44 4.06
CA PHE A 99 -0.18 -16.17 2.95
C PHE A 99 -0.52 -17.65 3.03
N ASN A 100 -0.61 -18.29 1.87
CA ASN A 100 -0.67 -19.75 1.77
C ASN A 100 0.65 -20.39 2.24
N THR A 101 0.65 -21.65 2.66
CA THR A 101 1.87 -22.35 3.10
C THR A 101 2.98 -22.31 2.04
N GLN A 102 2.62 -22.58 0.78
CA GLN A 102 3.56 -22.59 -0.35
C GLN A 102 4.12 -21.19 -0.64
N GLU A 103 3.26 -20.18 -0.64
CA GLU A 103 3.66 -18.78 -0.80
C GLU A 103 4.62 -18.37 0.31
N LYS A 104 4.31 -18.72 1.56
CA LYS A 104 5.15 -18.39 2.72
C LYS A 104 6.55 -19.01 2.59
N THR A 105 6.66 -20.27 2.17
CA THR A 105 7.96 -20.93 1.96
C THR A 105 8.78 -20.20 0.89
N ILE A 106 8.18 -19.93 -0.28
CA ILE A 106 8.85 -19.23 -1.38
C ILE A 106 9.26 -17.81 -0.96
N LEU A 107 8.36 -17.07 -0.31
CA LEU A 107 8.61 -15.69 0.13
C LEU A 107 9.68 -15.62 1.21
N SER A 108 9.72 -16.59 2.13
CA SER A 108 10.77 -16.66 3.15
C SER A 108 12.16 -16.89 2.55
N ALA A 109 12.29 -17.80 1.59
CA ALA A 109 13.54 -18.03 0.87
C ALA A 109 13.91 -16.84 -0.02
N ALA A 110 12.94 -16.23 -0.70
CA ALA A 110 13.18 -15.05 -1.53
C ALA A 110 13.63 -13.83 -0.71
N TYR A 111 13.21 -13.72 0.55
CA TYR A 111 13.57 -12.59 1.42
C TYR A 111 15.08 -12.55 1.72
N GLU A 112 15.76 -13.70 1.74
CA GLU A 112 17.22 -13.79 1.93
C GLU A 112 18.01 -13.10 0.80
N HIS A 113 17.43 -13.03 -0.40
CA HIS A 113 18.03 -12.40 -1.59
C HIS A 113 17.73 -10.91 -1.74
N VAL A 114 16.87 -10.35 -0.89
CA VAL A 114 16.46 -8.93 -0.98
C VAL A 114 17.63 -7.94 -0.80
N PRO A 115 18.60 -8.16 0.12
CA PRO A 115 19.72 -7.23 0.28
C PRO A 115 20.55 -7.06 -1.02
N GLU A 116 20.70 -8.14 -1.80
CA GLU A 116 21.50 -8.14 -3.03
C GLU A 116 20.70 -7.78 -4.30
N HIS A 117 19.42 -8.16 -4.36
CA HIS A 117 18.62 -8.05 -5.58
C HIS A 117 17.37 -7.17 -5.45
N GLY A 118 17.14 -6.59 -4.28
CA GLY A 118 15.98 -5.74 -3.99
C GLY A 118 14.65 -6.49 -4.10
N PHE A 119 13.57 -5.71 -4.16
CA PHE A 119 12.21 -6.23 -4.33
C PHE A 119 11.92 -6.49 -5.81
N SER A 120 12.59 -7.50 -6.38
CA SER A 120 12.56 -7.79 -7.81
C SER A 120 12.07 -9.21 -8.12
N HIS A 121 11.66 -9.45 -9.37
CA HIS A 121 11.34 -10.80 -9.86
C HIS A 121 12.54 -11.76 -9.76
N LYS A 122 13.78 -11.24 -9.82
CA LYS A 122 14.99 -12.04 -9.69
C LYS A 122 15.12 -12.63 -8.28
N ALA A 123 14.83 -11.85 -7.24
CA ALA A 123 14.81 -12.35 -5.86
C ALA A 123 13.77 -13.46 -5.66
N LEU A 124 12.59 -13.31 -6.27
CA LEU A 124 11.55 -14.35 -6.24
C LEU A 124 11.96 -15.63 -6.98
N ALA A 125 12.55 -15.50 -8.16
CA ALA A 125 13.05 -16.64 -8.95
C ALA A 125 14.12 -17.45 -8.20
N LEU A 126 15.04 -16.76 -7.52
CA LEU A 126 16.08 -17.39 -6.71
C LEU A 126 15.48 -18.05 -5.45
N GLY A 127 14.60 -17.35 -4.73
CA GLY A 127 13.91 -17.92 -3.57
C GLY A 127 13.07 -19.15 -3.91
N ALA A 128 12.41 -19.17 -5.08
CA ALA A 128 11.69 -20.35 -5.55
C ALA A 128 12.63 -21.54 -5.78
N LYS A 129 13.79 -21.31 -6.39
CA LYS A 129 14.81 -22.35 -6.61
C LYS A 129 15.38 -22.89 -5.29
N ASP A 130 15.66 -22.01 -4.34
CA ASP A 130 16.22 -22.40 -3.04
C ASP A 130 15.22 -23.18 -2.19
N ALA A 131 13.92 -22.86 -2.33
CA ALA A 131 12.84 -23.61 -1.72
C ALA A 131 12.53 -24.94 -2.44
N GLY A 132 13.27 -25.29 -3.52
CA GLY A 132 13.12 -26.53 -4.28
C GLY A 132 12.00 -26.51 -5.32
N TYR A 133 11.45 -25.33 -5.66
CA TYR A 133 10.45 -25.16 -6.70
C TYR A 133 11.08 -24.73 -8.03
N LEU A 134 10.29 -24.83 -9.10
CA LEU A 134 10.66 -24.30 -10.40
C LEU A 134 10.45 -22.78 -10.42
N ASP A 135 11.20 -22.07 -11.28
CA ASP A 135 11.06 -20.61 -11.45
C ASP A 135 9.62 -20.20 -11.82
N ILE A 136 8.92 -21.05 -12.58
CA ILE A 136 7.52 -20.82 -12.98
C ILE A 136 6.54 -20.80 -11.79
N SER A 137 6.93 -21.38 -10.64
CA SER A 137 6.12 -21.39 -9.42
C SER A 137 5.94 -19.99 -8.83
N THR A 138 6.74 -19.00 -9.25
CA THR A 138 6.50 -17.59 -8.92
C THR A 138 5.16 -17.07 -9.44
N SER A 139 4.53 -17.74 -10.41
CA SER A 139 3.17 -17.42 -10.89
C SER A 139 2.07 -17.60 -9.83
N VAL A 140 2.34 -18.32 -8.75
CA VAL A 140 1.45 -18.43 -7.58
C VAL A 140 1.32 -17.08 -6.87
N LEU A 141 2.35 -16.23 -6.96
CA LEU A 141 2.37 -14.88 -6.40
C LEU A 141 1.75 -13.90 -7.41
N LEU A 142 0.42 -13.74 -7.35
CA LEU A 142 -0.35 -12.90 -8.29
C LEU A 142 0.16 -11.46 -8.39
N ASP A 143 0.61 -10.88 -7.28
CA ASP A 143 1.11 -9.51 -7.22
C ASP A 143 2.63 -9.40 -7.45
N GLY A 144 3.30 -10.51 -7.80
CA GLY A 144 4.73 -10.53 -8.11
C GLY A 144 5.60 -9.93 -6.98
N PRO A 145 6.53 -8.99 -7.27
CA PRO A 145 7.42 -8.40 -6.28
C PRO A 145 6.70 -7.68 -5.14
N PHE A 146 5.48 -7.18 -5.37
CA PHE A 146 4.67 -6.60 -4.29
C PHE A 146 4.32 -7.62 -3.21
N SER A 147 4.20 -8.91 -3.56
CA SER A 147 3.98 -9.99 -2.57
C SER A 147 5.14 -10.08 -1.58
N LEU A 148 6.36 -9.81 -2.01
CA LEU A 148 7.56 -9.79 -1.17
C LEU A 148 7.60 -8.57 -0.25
N ILE A 149 7.16 -7.42 -0.73
CA ILE A 149 6.98 -6.21 0.09
C ILE A 149 5.91 -6.47 1.16
N ARG A 150 4.75 -7.00 0.76
CA ARG A 150 3.66 -7.34 1.67
C ARG A 150 4.11 -8.37 2.71
N TYR A 151 4.91 -9.36 2.32
CA TYR A 151 5.51 -10.31 3.24
C TYR A 151 6.35 -9.61 4.31
N HIS A 152 7.24 -8.70 3.90
CA HIS A 152 8.02 -7.90 4.83
C HIS A 152 7.14 -7.08 5.78
N LEU A 153 6.13 -6.35 5.27
CA LEU A 153 5.24 -5.52 6.09
C LEU A 153 4.51 -6.35 7.16
N VAL A 154 3.95 -7.50 6.75
CA VAL A 154 3.18 -8.38 7.63
C VAL A 154 4.10 -9.03 8.67
N THR A 155 5.22 -9.62 8.25
CA THR A 155 6.15 -10.31 9.17
C THR A 155 6.74 -9.35 10.19
N ARG A 156 7.12 -8.12 9.78
CA ARG A 156 7.62 -7.12 10.72
C ARG A 156 6.54 -6.66 11.70
N ARG A 157 5.30 -6.44 11.25
CA ARG A 157 4.16 -6.11 12.12
C ARG A 157 3.88 -7.22 13.13
N GLU A 158 3.77 -8.47 12.68
CA GLU A 158 3.52 -9.64 13.55
C GLU A 158 4.64 -9.87 14.58
N SER A 159 5.89 -9.52 14.24
CA SER A 159 7.01 -9.61 15.17
C SER A 159 6.99 -8.57 16.30
N LEU A 160 6.23 -7.47 16.16
CA LEU A 160 6.19 -6.40 17.16
C LEU A 160 5.63 -6.85 18.50
N ALA A 161 4.66 -7.76 18.52
CA ALA A 161 4.04 -8.23 19.76
C ALA A 161 5.03 -9.03 20.64
N ALA A 162 5.99 -9.73 20.03
CA ALA A 162 7.06 -10.40 20.77
C ALA A 162 8.07 -9.37 21.29
N LYS A 163 8.53 -8.47 20.42
CA LYS A 163 9.46 -7.39 20.79
C LYS A 163 8.92 -6.48 21.89
N SER A 164 7.64 -6.10 21.84
CA SER A 164 7.03 -5.21 22.84
C SER A 164 7.06 -5.83 24.24
N LYS A 165 6.87 -7.14 24.36
CA LYS A 165 7.02 -7.86 25.64
C LYS A 165 8.45 -7.80 26.17
N GLU A 166 9.45 -7.92 25.30
CA GLU A 166 10.86 -7.81 25.68
C GLU A 166 11.21 -6.38 26.15
N ILE A 167 10.73 -5.37 25.43
CA ILE A 167 11.00 -3.95 25.71
C ILE A 167 10.33 -3.51 27.01
N PHE A 168 9.04 -3.84 27.19
CA PHE A 168 8.26 -3.41 28.35
C PHE A 168 8.43 -4.32 29.56
N GLY A 169 8.89 -5.56 29.37
CA GLY A 169 9.22 -6.45 30.49
C GLY A 169 10.34 -5.90 31.39
N GLN A 170 11.18 -5.01 30.87
CA GLN A 170 12.28 -4.38 31.61
C GLN A 170 11.92 -3.02 32.22
N VAL A 171 10.91 -2.32 31.70
CA VAL A 171 10.52 -0.96 32.14
C VAL A 171 8.99 -0.80 32.14
N PRO A 172 8.29 -1.14 33.25
CA PRO A 172 6.83 -1.11 33.30
C PRO A 172 6.22 0.30 33.31
N GLU A 173 6.95 1.30 33.82
CA GLU A 173 6.43 2.65 34.13
C GLU A 173 6.56 3.68 32.99
N ALA A 174 6.64 3.25 31.73
CA ALA A 174 6.64 4.19 30.60
C ALA A 174 5.24 4.77 30.34
N SER A 175 5.17 6.06 30.00
CA SER A 175 3.92 6.70 29.55
C SER A 175 3.43 6.09 28.23
N ILE A 176 2.12 6.18 27.93
CA ILE A 176 1.57 5.61 26.68
C ILE A 176 2.29 6.20 25.45
N ASP A 177 2.57 7.49 25.48
CA ASP A 177 3.25 8.18 24.38
C ASP A 177 4.69 7.69 24.19
N GLU A 178 5.42 7.44 25.28
CA GLU A 178 6.76 6.81 25.23
C GLU A 178 6.70 5.38 24.70
N LYS A 179 5.65 4.62 25.05
CA LYS A 179 5.45 3.26 24.52
C LYS A 179 5.20 3.30 23.01
N VAL A 180 4.39 4.24 22.53
CA VAL A 180 4.14 4.46 21.10
C VAL A 180 5.45 4.80 20.39
N GLU A 181 6.26 5.72 20.94
CA GLU A 181 7.58 6.06 20.38
C GLU A 181 8.47 4.83 20.25
N ARG A 182 8.64 4.07 21.34
CA ARG A 182 9.54 2.90 21.36
C ARG A 182 9.09 1.80 20.39
N ILE A 183 7.80 1.47 20.35
CA ILE A 183 7.29 0.45 19.41
C ILE A 183 7.46 0.94 17.96
N THR A 184 7.16 2.21 17.70
CA THR A 184 7.32 2.80 16.36
C THR A 184 8.78 2.77 15.91
N TRP A 185 9.70 3.11 16.81
CA TRP A 185 11.14 3.05 16.56
C TRP A 185 11.61 1.63 16.23
N GLU A 186 11.15 0.64 17.01
CA GLU A 186 11.48 -0.77 16.77
C GLU A 186 10.94 -1.31 15.45
N ARG A 187 9.78 -0.81 15.03
CA ARG A 187 9.26 -1.13 13.70
C ARG A 187 10.18 -0.57 12.61
N LEU A 188 10.63 0.68 12.74
CA LEU A 188 11.52 1.33 11.75
C LEU A 188 12.87 0.64 11.67
N LEU A 189 13.46 0.24 12.82
CA LEU A 189 14.70 -0.54 12.85
C LEU A 189 14.57 -1.88 12.10
N GLY A 190 13.37 -2.45 12.01
CA GLY A 190 13.10 -3.63 11.18
C GLY A 190 13.41 -3.45 9.68
N ASN A 191 13.61 -2.21 9.21
CA ASN A 191 13.92 -1.88 7.82
C ASN A 191 15.44 -1.67 7.58
N GLU A 192 16.29 -1.72 8.61
CA GLU A 192 17.73 -1.40 8.51
C GLU A 192 18.44 -2.17 7.39
N VAL A 193 18.25 -3.50 7.33
CA VAL A 193 18.91 -4.38 6.37
C VAL A 193 18.51 -4.09 4.92
N ILE A 194 17.30 -3.56 4.71
CA ILE A 194 16.69 -3.39 3.38
C ILE A 194 16.58 -1.92 2.96
N VAL A 195 17.10 -0.98 3.76
CA VAL A 195 16.91 0.47 3.55
C VAL A 195 17.37 0.92 2.16
N GLY A 196 18.43 0.30 1.63
CA GLY A 196 18.98 0.62 0.31
C GLY A 196 18.01 0.38 -0.86
N HIS A 197 17.11 -0.61 -0.72
CA HIS A 197 16.08 -0.93 -1.73
C HIS A 197 14.68 -0.46 -1.31
N TRP A 198 14.57 0.22 -0.16
CA TRP A 198 13.26 0.58 0.40
C TRP A 198 12.57 1.70 -0.38
N GLN A 199 13.30 2.61 -1.01
CA GLN A 199 12.72 3.62 -1.89
C GLN A 199 12.00 3.00 -3.09
N GLU A 200 12.59 1.94 -3.67
CA GLU A 200 11.98 1.19 -4.77
C GLU A 200 10.70 0.48 -4.30
N ALA A 201 10.74 -0.11 -3.09
CA ALA A 201 9.56 -0.72 -2.48
C ALA A 201 8.44 0.30 -2.27
N LEU A 202 8.75 1.49 -1.73
CA LEU A 202 7.80 2.58 -1.56
C LEU A 202 7.19 3.02 -2.89
N ALA A 203 7.97 3.06 -3.96
CA ALA A 203 7.47 3.38 -5.31
C ALA A 203 6.49 2.31 -5.83
N ILE A 204 6.76 1.02 -5.60
CA ILE A 204 5.84 -0.08 -5.95
C ILE A 204 4.56 0.02 -5.12
N MET A 205 4.67 0.29 -3.82
CA MET A 205 3.51 0.44 -2.93
C MET A 205 2.62 1.63 -3.32
N ALA A 206 3.20 2.69 -3.88
CA ALA A 206 2.47 3.89 -4.32
C ALA A 206 1.69 3.69 -5.62
N GLN A 207 1.88 2.57 -6.34
CA GLN A 207 1.13 2.28 -7.56
C GLN A 207 -0.37 2.14 -7.24
N PRO A 208 -1.29 2.66 -8.07
CA PRO A 208 -2.74 2.65 -7.77
C PRO A 208 -3.33 1.26 -7.50
N THR A 209 -2.76 0.22 -8.11
CA THR A 209 -3.14 -1.19 -7.90
C THR A 209 -2.78 -1.69 -6.51
N HIS A 210 -1.66 -1.23 -5.95
CA HIS A 210 -1.09 -1.72 -4.69
C HIS A 210 -1.34 -0.77 -3.52
N ALA A 211 -1.59 0.52 -3.78
CA ALA A 211 -1.79 1.54 -2.76
C ALA A 211 -2.90 1.20 -1.74
N PRO A 212 -4.10 0.72 -2.13
CA PRO A 212 -5.14 0.36 -1.17
C PRO A 212 -4.68 -0.74 -0.20
N THR A 213 -3.94 -1.73 -0.70
CA THR A 213 -3.41 -2.82 0.12
C THR A 213 -2.30 -2.33 1.04
N SER A 214 -1.41 -1.48 0.55
CA SER A 214 -0.33 -0.86 1.36
C SER A 214 -0.90 -0.01 2.49
N PHE A 215 -1.90 0.83 2.22
CA PHE A 215 -2.58 1.63 3.24
C PHE A 215 -3.32 0.77 4.25
N LYS A 216 -3.89 -0.36 3.83
CA LYS A 216 -4.52 -1.32 4.75
C LYS A 216 -3.51 -1.92 5.72
N GLU A 217 -2.32 -2.31 5.24
CA GLU A 217 -1.26 -2.83 6.11
C GLU A 217 -0.69 -1.73 7.03
N LEU A 218 -0.60 -0.48 6.57
CA LEU A 218 -0.26 0.66 7.41
C LEU A 218 -1.30 0.88 8.53
N ALA A 219 -2.59 0.86 8.21
CA ALA A 219 -3.66 1.00 9.19
C ALA A 219 -3.58 -0.10 10.26
N LYS A 220 -3.40 -1.35 9.84
CA LYS A 220 -3.19 -2.49 10.75
C LYS A 220 -1.95 -2.34 11.62
N LEU A 221 -0.86 -1.79 11.08
CA LEU A 221 0.37 -1.53 11.84
C LEU A 221 0.11 -0.50 12.93
N VAL A 222 -0.58 0.59 12.61
CA VAL A 222 -0.90 1.63 13.59
C VAL A 222 -1.87 1.13 14.65
N ASP A 223 -2.85 0.31 14.27
CA ASP A 223 -3.71 -0.39 15.21
C ASP A 223 -2.89 -1.27 16.18
N GLU A 224 -1.93 -2.03 15.66
CA GLU A 224 -1.03 -2.86 16.47
C GLU A 224 -0.18 -2.01 17.43
N ILE A 225 0.38 -0.88 16.96
CA ILE A 225 1.17 0.03 17.80
C ILE A 225 0.34 0.55 18.98
N TRP A 226 -0.88 1.04 18.71
CA TRP A 226 -1.77 1.53 19.77
C TRP A 226 -2.22 0.43 20.72
N PHE A 227 -2.53 -0.76 20.19
CA PHE A 227 -2.90 -1.92 20.98
C PHE A 227 -1.78 -2.35 21.93
N LEU A 228 -0.55 -2.49 21.41
CA LEU A 228 0.63 -2.88 22.21
C LEU A 228 1.06 -1.79 23.20
N SER A 229 0.74 -0.53 22.94
CA SER A 229 0.98 0.58 23.87
C SER A 229 -0.01 0.60 25.04
N GLY A 230 -1.14 -0.11 24.93
CA GLY A 230 -2.16 -0.21 25.96
C GLY A 230 -3.20 0.93 25.95
N ASP A 231 -3.40 1.61 24.81
CA ASP A 231 -4.44 2.63 24.71
C ASP A 231 -5.84 1.99 24.71
N THR A 232 -6.66 2.36 25.70
CA THR A 232 -8.06 1.89 25.84
C THR A 232 -9.07 2.95 25.41
N SER A 233 -8.68 3.91 24.55
CA SER A 233 -9.57 5.02 24.22
C SER A 233 -10.72 4.58 23.29
N VAL A 234 -11.96 4.88 23.70
CA VAL A 234 -13.20 4.60 22.94
C VAL A 234 -13.84 5.91 22.43
N ASP A 235 -13.12 7.02 22.59
CA ASP A 235 -13.59 8.37 22.29
C ASP A 235 -13.47 8.71 20.80
N PRO A 236 -14.09 9.83 20.33
CA PRO A 236 -13.89 10.35 18.97
C PRO A 236 -12.42 10.59 18.60
N SER A 237 -11.52 10.68 19.60
CA SER A 237 -10.06 10.77 19.42
C SER A 237 -9.44 9.51 18.80
N TRP A 238 -10.16 8.38 18.76
CA TRP A 238 -9.70 7.11 18.20
C TRP A 238 -9.21 7.26 16.75
N TYR A 239 -9.95 8.00 15.92
CA TYR A 239 -9.63 8.21 14.51
C TYR A 239 -8.45 9.17 14.32
N SER A 240 -8.41 10.27 15.09
CA SER A 240 -7.33 11.26 14.98
C SER A 240 -6.00 10.73 15.49
N LYS A 241 -5.99 9.92 16.57
CA LYS A 241 -4.80 9.20 17.05
C LYS A 241 -4.21 8.26 15.98
N ARG A 242 -5.05 7.53 15.27
CA ARG A 242 -4.60 6.63 14.20
C ARG A 242 -4.12 7.38 12.97
N ALA A 243 -4.85 8.40 12.54
CA ALA A 243 -4.46 9.23 11.41
C ALA A 243 -3.09 9.90 11.67
N SER A 244 -2.90 10.45 12.87
CA SER A 244 -1.64 11.11 13.24
C SER A 244 -0.46 10.15 13.27
N VAL A 245 -0.55 9.01 13.98
CA VAL A 245 0.55 8.02 14.00
C VAL A 245 0.82 7.44 12.61
N SER A 246 -0.21 7.22 11.77
CA SER A 246 -0.01 6.79 10.37
C SER A 246 0.82 7.79 9.58
N MET A 247 0.50 9.07 9.70
CA MET A 247 1.22 10.15 9.01
C MET A 247 2.65 10.30 9.53
N ILE A 248 2.84 10.21 10.85
CA ILE A 248 4.16 10.28 11.47
C ILE A 248 5.02 9.11 11.00
N TYR A 249 4.49 7.88 11.03
CA TYR A 249 5.19 6.69 10.58
C TYR A 249 5.59 6.82 9.11
N ALA A 250 4.64 7.13 8.22
CA ALA A 250 4.91 7.22 6.79
C ALA A 250 5.95 8.31 6.44
N SER A 251 5.88 9.48 7.09
CA SER A 251 6.85 10.55 6.88
C SER A 251 8.23 10.22 7.44
N THR A 252 8.30 9.54 8.58
CA THR A 252 9.57 9.11 9.20
C THR A 252 10.21 7.98 8.41
N GLU A 253 9.42 7.02 7.92
CA GLU A 253 9.89 5.92 7.07
C GLU A 253 10.48 6.45 5.76
N LEU A 254 9.85 7.45 5.14
CA LEU A 254 10.41 8.11 3.96
C LEU A 254 11.70 8.87 4.30
N PHE A 255 11.73 9.59 5.43
CA PHE A 255 12.94 10.30 5.88
C PHE A 255 14.12 9.35 6.09
N MET A 256 13.88 8.18 6.70
CA MET A 256 14.88 7.15 6.97
C MET A 256 15.63 6.70 5.72
N THR A 257 14.96 6.68 4.56
CA THR A 257 15.60 6.27 3.29
C THR A 257 16.71 7.20 2.81
N ASN A 258 16.71 8.45 3.25
CA ASN A 258 17.72 9.46 2.90
C ASN A 258 18.72 9.73 4.03
N ASP A 259 18.48 9.16 5.22
CA ASP A 259 19.30 9.36 6.39
C ASP A 259 20.62 8.57 6.28
N LYS A 260 21.75 9.26 6.47
CA LYS A 260 23.11 8.69 6.44
C LYS A 260 23.79 8.80 7.81
N SER A 261 23.08 9.23 8.83
CA SER A 261 23.59 9.33 10.20
C SER A 261 23.85 7.94 10.79
N ALA A 262 24.83 7.85 11.69
CA ALA A 262 25.17 6.57 12.34
C ALA A 262 23.98 6.08 13.18
N GLY A 263 23.47 4.88 12.88
CA GLY A 263 22.33 4.29 13.61
C GLY A 263 21.01 5.06 13.45
N PHE A 264 20.84 5.81 12.35
CA PHE A 264 19.61 6.56 12.04
C PHE A 264 19.20 7.56 13.13
N ARG A 265 20.19 8.22 13.75
CA ARG A 265 19.96 9.21 14.82
C ARG A 265 19.08 10.35 14.37
N ASP A 266 19.30 10.88 13.16
CA ASP A 266 18.51 12.00 12.63
C ASP A 266 17.05 11.58 12.41
N THR A 267 16.83 10.33 12.00
CA THR A 267 15.48 9.74 11.88
C THR A 267 14.80 9.62 13.24
N ARG A 268 15.52 9.19 14.29
CA ARG A 268 14.98 9.10 15.64
C ARG A 268 14.59 10.47 16.18
N ASP A 269 15.44 11.47 15.98
CA ASP A 269 15.17 12.86 16.38
C ASP A 269 14.00 13.45 15.58
N PHE A 270 13.85 13.08 14.30
CA PHE A 270 12.68 13.44 13.50
C PHE A 270 11.39 12.83 14.05
N LEU A 271 11.39 11.53 14.37
CA LEU A 271 10.25 10.84 14.96
C LEU A 271 9.80 11.50 16.27
N GLN A 272 10.72 11.74 17.19
CA GLN A 272 10.44 12.35 18.49
C GLN A 272 9.81 13.74 18.34
N ARG A 273 10.36 14.57 17.44
CA ARG A 273 9.80 15.90 17.16
C ARG A 273 8.38 15.81 16.61
N ARG A 274 8.10 14.84 15.73
CA ARG A 274 6.77 14.67 15.13
C ARG A 274 5.73 14.17 16.13
N LEU A 275 6.10 13.24 17.01
CA LEU A 275 5.22 12.79 18.10
C LEU A 275 4.91 13.95 19.07
N LYS A 276 5.92 14.73 19.45
CA LYS A 276 5.74 15.91 20.31
C LYS A 276 4.81 16.96 19.67
N GLN A 277 4.95 17.22 18.37
CA GLN A 277 4.08 18.16 17.64
C GLN A 277 2.61 17.74 17.67
N VAL A 278 2.30 16.44 17.56
CA VAL A 278 0.91 15.97 17.60
C VAL A 278 0.29 16.20 18.97
N HIS A 279 1.05 16.03 20.05
CA HIS A 279 0.59 16.34 21.40
C HIS A 279 0.24 17.83 21.56
N GLU A 280 1.09 18.72 21.03
CA GLU A 280 0.86 20.17 21.06
C GLU A 280 -0.35 20.58 20.17
N VAL A 281 -0.45 20.04 18.96
CA VAL A 281 -1.53 20.35 18.00
C VAL A 281 -2.89 19.82 18.45
N GLY A 282 -2.93 18.69 19.13
CA GLY A 282 -4.16 18.17 19.75
C GLY A 282 -4.80 19.18 20.71
N GLY A 283 -3.96 19.95 21.45
CA GLY A 283 -4.41 21.06 22.28
C GLY A 283 -4.94 22.25 21.47
N ILE A 284 -4.34 22.54 20.31
CA ILE A 284 -4.71 23.68 19.45
C ILE A 284 -6.06 23.47 18.76
N LEU A 285 -6.37 22.25 18.31
CA LEU A 285 -7.66 21.98 17.66
C LEU A 285 -8.83 22.18 18.63
N GLY A 286 -8.63 21.84 19.90
CA GLY A 286 -9.59 22.12 20.98
C GLY A 286 -9.82 23.62 21.20
N SER A 287 -8.74 24.42 21.20
CA SER A 287 -8.87 25.88 21.37
C SER A 287 -9.52 26.57 20.17
N VAL A 288 -9.26 26.10 18.94
CA VAL A 288 -9.90 26.63 17.73
C VAL A 288 -11.40 26.32 17.72
N GLY A 289 -11.79 25.10 18.14
CA GLY A 289 -13.21 24.75 18.29
C GLY A 289 -13.94 25.64 19.28
N GLN A 290 -13.34 25.92 20.45
CA GLN A 290 -13.89 26.87 21.41
C GLN A 290 -13.99 28.30 20.86
N TRP A 291 -12.97 28.77 20.15
CA TRP A 291 -12.98 30.10 19.53
C TRP A 291 -14.07 30.24 18.45
N VAL A 292 -14.26 29.22 17.61
CA VAL A 292 -15.35 29.21 16.61
C VAL A 292 -16.71 29.21 17.30
N GLY A 293 -16.89 28.43 18.37
CA GLY A 293 -18.13 28.42 19.16
C GLY A 293 -18.43 29.78 19.82
N PHE A 294 -17.41 30.45 20.36
CA PHE A 294 -17.55 31.80 20.93
C PHE A 294 -17.89 32.83 19.85
N THR A 295 -17.23 32.79 18.69
CA THR A 295 -17.47 33.72 17.59
C THR A 295 -18.85 33.50 16.96
N ALA A 296 -19.28 32.25 16.81
CA ALA A 296 -20.60 31.90 16.32
C ALA A 296 -21.70 32.39 17.28
N SER A 297 -21.54 32.20 18.60
CA SER A 297 -22.53 32.68 19.58
C SER A 297 -22.56 34.21 19.69
N ALA A 298 -21.41 34.88 19.56
CA ALA A 298 -21.35 36.34 19.43
C ALA A 298 -22.07 36.82 18.15
N GLY A 299 -21.85 36.16 17.02
CA GLY A 299 -22.55 36.44 15.76
C GLY A 299 -24.07 36.24 15.87
N VAL A 300 -24.52 35.15 16.51
CA VAL A 300 -25.94 34.88 16.75
C VAL A 300 -26.57 35.93 17.68
N ASN A 301 -25.90 36.36 18.75
CA ASN A 301 -26.40 37.41 19.63
C ASN A 301 -26.50 38.77 18.93
N VAL A 302 -25.54 39.11 18.06
CA VAL A 302 -25.60 40.34 17.25
C VAL A 302 -26.75 40.28 16.22
N LEU A 303 -26.99 39.11 15.61
CA LEU A 303 -28.11 38.94 14.68
C LEU A 303 -29.47 39.00 15.40
N ARG A 304 -29.58 38.43 16.60
CA ARG A 304 -30.77 38.52 17.46
C ARG A 304 -31.04 39.96 17.91
N SER A 305 -29.99 40.75 18.18
CA SER A 305 -30.11 42.17 18.54
C SER A 305 -30.57 43.04 17.37
N LYS A 306 -30.37 42.60 16.12
CA LYS A 306 -30.83 43.31 14.91
C LYS A 306 -32.23 42.88 14.45
N GLY A 307 -32.96 42.10 15.27
CA GLY A 307 -34.36 41.77 15.03
C GLY A 307 -34.60 40.60 14.06
N LEU A 308 -33.55 39.85 13.70
CA LEU A 308 -33.70 38.60 12.96
C LEU A 308 -34.27 37.53 13.90
N ARG A 309 -35.46 37.01 13.59
CA ARG A 309 -36.00 35.81 14.24
C ARG A 309 -35.20 34.61 13.73
N ILE A 310 -34.29 34.13 14.58
CA ILE A 310 -33.51 32.90 14.40
C ILE A 310 -33.92 31.96 15.54
#